data_AF-A0A2W6ZQG8-F1
#
_entry.id   AF-A0A2W6ZQG8-F1
#
_cell.length_a   1.000
_cell.length_b   1.000
_cell.length_c   1.000
_cell.angle_alpha   90.00
_cell.angle_beta   90.00
_cell.angle_gamma   90.00
#
_symmetry.space_group_name_H-M   'P 1'
#
loop_
_entity.id
_entity.type
_entity.pdbx_description
1 polymer ?
#
loop_
_entity_poly.entity_id
_entity_poly.type
_entity_poly.pdbx_seq_one_letter_code
_entity_poly.pdbx_strand_id
1 'polypeptide(L)'
;MLHQQLFQPGGTGAQLWELSLVSRLLNDPAIGDRTSGLLAVIETPEAMEAYLLRSQGQDDLKRRAKRCVEAVQEAGRLACARGWLSQE
;
A
#
# COMPACT_ATOMS: atom_id res chain seq x y z
N MET A 1 10.99 -1.85 10.81
CA MET A 1 9.83 -1.45 11.64
C MET A 1 8.61 -1.04 10.83
N LEU A 2 8.70 -0.20 9.78
CA LEU A 2 7.50 0.20 9.00
C LEU A 2 6.75 -0.98 8.36
N HIS A 3 7.45 -1.94 7.75
CA HIS A 3 6.83 -3.14 7.20
C HIS A 3 5.99 -3.88 8.25
N GLN A 4 6.56 -4.14 9.44
CA GLN A 4 5.82 -4.79 10.53
C GLN A 4 4.62 -3.97 11.02
N GLN A 5 4.69 -2.64 10.99
CA GLN A 5 3.57 -1.78 11.39
C GLN A 5 2.41 -1.82 10.39
N LEU A 6 2.72 -1.78 9.10
CA LEU A 6 1.71 -1.77 8.04
C LEU A 6 1.11 -3.16 7.79
N PHE A 7 1.92 -4.20 7.97
CA PHE A 7 1.61 -5.58 7.58
C PHE A 7 1.66 -6.54 8.77
N GLN A 8 1.32 -6.03 9.95
CA GLN A 8 1.06 -6.89 11.12
C GLN A 8 -0.04 -7.92 10.77
N PRO A 9 0.10 -9.19 11.19
CA PRO A 9 -0.89 -10.23 10.90
C PRO A 9 -2.30 -9.79 11.28
N GLY A 10 -3.26 -10.02 10.39
CA GLY A 10 -4.67 -9.61 10.56
C GLY A 10 -4.96 -8.13 10.27
N GLY A 11 -3.94 -7.27 10.13
CA GLY A 11 -4.13 -5.86 9.79
C GLY A 11 -4.50 -5.64 8.31
N THR A 12 -5.04 -4.47 7.99
CA THR A 12 -5.47 -4.12 6.61
C THR A 12 -4.38 -4.31 5.57
N GLY A 13 -3.14 -3.90 5.86
CA GLY A 13 -2.04 -4.10 4.92
C GLY A 13 -1.77 -5.57 4.65
N ALA A 14 -1.76 -6.42 5.68
CA ALA A 14 -1.55 -7.86 5.52
C ALA A 14 -2.65 -8.48 4.64
N GLN A 15 -3.92 -8.16 4.91
CA GLN A 15 -5.05 -8.63 4.12
C GLN A 15 -4.97 -8.18 2.65
N LEU A 16 -4.56 -6.92 2.40
CA LEU A 16 -4.37 -6.40 1.04
C LEU A 16 -3.35 -7.20 0.22
N TRP A 17 -2.29 -7.71 0.86
CA TRP A 17 -1.28 -8.53 0.19
C TRP A 17 -1.67 -9.99 0.08
N GLU A 18 -2.14 -10.60 1.17
CA GLU A 18 -2.57 -12.01 1.21
C GLU A 18 -3.63 -12.30 0.15
N LEU A 19 -4.54 -11.33 -0.07
CA LEU A 19 -5.62 -11.42 -1.04
C LEU A 19 -5.27 -10.81 -2.42
N SER A 20 -4.01 -10.42 -2.64
CA SER A 20 -3.53 -9.80 -3.88
C SER A 20 -4.37 -8.59 -4.35
N LEU A 21 -4.95 -7.85 -3.40
CA LEU A 21 -5.90 -6.76 -3.69
C LEU A 21 -5.20 -5.53 -4.25
N VAL A 22 -3.94 -5.27 -3.88
CA VAL A 22 -3.19 -4.15 -4.46
C VAL A 22 -2.97 -4.36 -5.96
N SER A 23 -2.48 -5.54 -6.36
CA SER A 23 -2.34 -5.90 -7.78
C SER A 23 -3.69 -5.91 -8.50
N ARG A 24 -4.76 -6.38 -7.84
CA ARG A 24 -6.11 -6.30 -8.41
C ARG A 24 -6.58 -4.86 -8.64
N LEU A 25 -6.32 -3.95 -7.71
CA LEU A 25 -6.61 -2.52 -7.85
C LEU A 25 -5.77 -1.89 -8.97
N LEU A 26 -4.49 -2.22 -9.09
CA LEU A 26 -3.61 -1.71 -10.14
C LEU A 26 -4.05 -2.13 -11.55
N ASN A 27 -4.76 -3.25 -11.68
CA ASN A 27 -5.33 -3.73 -12.93
C ASN A 27 -6.77 -3.25 -13.18
N ASP A 28 -7.38 -2.51 -12.24
CA ASP A 28 -8.74 -1.98 -12.39
C ASP A 28 -8.70 -0.68 -13.22
N PRO A 29 -9.29 -0.62 -14.42
CA PRO A 29 -9.25 0.56 -15.28
C PRO A 29 -10.00 1.77 -14.69
N ALA A 30 -10.82 1.58 -13.65
CA ALA A 30 -11.45 2.68 -12.93
C ALA A 30 -10.48 3.41 -11.97
N ILE A 31 -9.28 2.87 -11.74
CA ILE A 31 -8.25 3.52 -10.94
C ILE A 31 -7.44 4.46 -11.84
N GLY A 32 -7.52 5.76 -11.57
CA GLY A 32 -6.75 6.76 -12.30
C GLY A 32 -5.25 6.72 -11.98
N ASP A 33 -4.43 7.18 -12.92
CA ASP A 33 -2.95 7.12 -12.89
C ASP A 33 -2.32 7.62 -11.59
N ARG A 34 -2.88 8.69 -11.00
CA ARG A 34 -2.41 9.25 -9.73
C ARG A 34 -2.52 8.23 -8.59
N THR A 35 -3.65 7.53 -8.51
CA THR A 35 -3.90 6.52 -7.49
C THR A 35 -3.07 5.28 -7.78
N SER A 36 -2.98 4.84 -9.05
CA SER A 36 -2.10 3.73 -9.44
C SER A 36 -0.65 3.98 -9.04
N GLY A 37 -0.11 5.19 -9.29
CA GLY A 37 1.24 5.56 -8.89
C GLY A 37 1.43 5.70 -7.37
N LEU A 38 0.37 5.87 -6.59
CA LEU A 38 0.42 5.76 -5.14
C LEU A 38 0.45 4.29 -4.71
N LEU A 39 -0.43 3.45 -5.25
CA LEU A 39 -0.56 2.04 -4.88
C LEU A 39 0.65 1.20 -5.31
N ALA A 40 1.30 1.54 -6.42
CA ALA A 40 2.47 0.80 -6.93
C ALA A 40 3.63 0.74 -5.92
N VAL A 41 3.74 1.70 -5.00
CA VAL A 41 4.81 1.69 -3.98
C VAL A 41 4.59 0.64 -2.88
N ILE A 42 3.41 0.02 -2.84
CA ILE A 42 3.04 -1.05 -1.90
C ILE A 42 2.53 -2.30 -2.62
N GLU A 43 2.75 -2.43 -3.93
CA GLU A 43 2.27 -3.59 -4.70
C GLU A 43 2.76 -4.90 -4.09
N THR A 44 4.05 -4.95 -3.75
CA THR A 44 4.67 -6.07 -3.05
C THR A 44 5.54 -5.55 -1.89
N PRO A 45 5.92 -6.42 -0.93
CA PRO A 45 6.89 -6.07 0.10
C PRO A 45 8.20 -5.52 -0.48
N GLU A 46 8.70 -6.15 -1.55
CA GLU A 46 9.96 -5.77 -2.21
C GLU A 46 9.84 -4.42 -2.91
N ALA A 47 8.69 -4.10 -3.52
CA ALA A 47 8.45 -2.80 -4.12
C ALA A 47 8.51 -1.69 -3.06
N MET A 48 7.90 -1.92 -1.89
CA MET A 48 7.94 -0.98 -0.78
C MET A 48 9.36 -0.84 -0.21
N GLU A 49 10.06 -1.93 0.02
CA GLU A 49 11.44 -1.90 0.52
C GLU A 49 12.37 -1.17 -0.45
N ALA A 50 12.30 -1.50 -1.74
CA ALA A 50 13.07 -0.80 -2.78
C ALA A 50 12.72 0.70 -2.83
N TYR A 51 11.45 1.06 -2.64
CA TYR A 51 11.02 2.46 -2.60
C TYR A 51 11.61 3.22 -1.41
N LEU A 52 11.68 2.59 -0.23
CA LEU A 52 12.26 3.16 1.00
C LEU A 52 13.79 3.23 0.94
N LEU A 53 14.44 2.21 0.39
CA LEU A 53 15.91 2.14 0.25
C LEU A 53 16.47 3.23 -0.67
N ARG A 54 15.65 3.77 -1.59
CA ARG A 54 16.02 4.92 -2.44
C ARG A 54 15.96 6.28 -1.72
N SER A 55 15.70 6.30 -0.41
CA SER A 55 15.69 7.54 0.37
C SER A 55 17.08 8.19 0.43
N GLN A 56 17.14 9.52 0.34
CA GLN A 56 18.40 10.29 0.38
C GLN A 56 18.71 10.89 1.76
N GLY A 57 18.15 10.31 2.83
CA GLY A 57 18.32 10.78 4.20
C GLY A 57 17.09 10.56 5.06
N GLN A 58 17.18 10.88 6.35
CA GLN A 58 16.12 10.58 7.32
C GLN A 58 14.79 11.27 7.00
N ASP A 59 14.81 12.54 6.57
CA ASP A 59 13.57 13.25 6.25
C ASP A 59 12.90 12.72 4.98
N ASP A 60 13.70 12.30 4.00
CA ASP A 60 13.17 11.67 2.80
C ASP A 60 12.58 10.29 3.10
N LEU A 61 13.25 9.51 3.95
CA LEU A 61 12.74 8.24 4.44
C LEU A 61 11.41 8.42 5.16
N LYS A 62 11.26 9.43 6.02
CA LYS A 62 9.98 9.74 6.69
C LYS A 62 8.87 10.10 5.70
N ARG A 63 9.16 10.92 4.68
CA ARG A 63 8.20 11.25 3.63
C ARG A 63 7.77 10.02 2.83
N ARG A 64 8.73 9.17 2.45
CA ARG A 64 8.46 7.92 1.73
C ARG A 64 7.66 6.94 2.58
N ALA A 65 8.00 6.79 3.85
CA ALA A 65 7.26 5.98 4.81
C ALA A 65 5.81 6.46 4.96
N LYS A 66 5.59 7.77 5.10
CA LYS A 66 4.26 8.37 5.13
C LYS A 66 3.48 8.04 3.85
N ARG A 67 4.12 8.11 2.68
CA ARG A 67 3.48 7.74 1.42
C ARG A 67 3.06 6.27 1.37
N CYS A 68 3.86 5.34 1.92
CA CYS A 68 3.46 3.94 2.03
C CYS A 68 2.23 3.76 2.95
N VAL A 69 2.17 4.50 4.06
CA VAL A 69 0.98 4.51 4.94
C VAL A 69 -0.26 5.01 4.19
N GLU A 70 -0.14 6.14 3.49
CA GLU A 70 -1.22 6.70 2.68
C GLU A 70 -1.69 5.71 1.60
N ALA A 71 -0.76 4.99 0.97
CA ALA A 71 -1.09 3.99 -0.03
C ALA A 71 -1.88 2.80 0.56
N VAL A 72 -1.49 2.30 1.74
CA VAL A 72 -2.22 1.20 2.41
C VAL A 72 -3.63 1.65 2.82
N GLN A 73 -3.77 2.86 3.36
CA GLN A 73 -5.07 3.42 3.73
C GLN A 73 -5.99 3.57 2.51
N GLU A 74 -5.46 4.10 1.41
CA GLU A 74 -6.21 4.29 0.18
C GLU A 74 -6.60 2.96 -0.48
N ALA A 75 -5.67 1.99 -0.54
CA ALA A 75 -5.98 0.65 -1.02
C ALA A 75 -7.07 -0.02 -0.16
N GLY A 76 -6.98 0.10 1.16
CA GLY A 76 -8.00 -0.43 2.09
C GLY A 76 -9.36 0.19 1.84
N ARG A 77 -9.43 1.53 1.70
CA ARG A 77 -10.66 2.25 1.36
C ARG A 77 -11.26 1.78 0.04
N LEU A 78 -10.43 1.63 -1.00
CA LEU A 78 -10.86 1.20 -2.33
C LEU A 78 -11.34 -0.25 -2.36
N ALA A 79 -10.69 -1.14 -1.60
CA ALA A 79 -11.09 -2.53 -1.44
C ALA A 79 -12.42 -2.65 -0.67
N CYS A 80 -12.59 -1.88 0.41
CA CYS A 80 -13.85 -1.82 1.16
C CYS A 80 -15.00 -1.29 0.29
N ALA A 81 -14.78 -0.22 -0.48
CA ALA A 81 -15.78 0.34 -1.39
C ALA A 81 -16.23 -0.66 -2.48
N ARG A 82 -15.39 -1.66 -2.79
CA ARG A 82 -15.70 -2.74 -3.73
C ARG A 82 -16.23 -4.01 -3.05
N GLY A 83 -16.35 -4.01 -1.72
CA GLY A 83 -16.78 -5.17 -0.93
C GLY A 83 -15.75 -6.31 -0.88
N TRP A 84 -14.46 -6.02 -1.14
CA TRP A 84 -13.40 -7.03 -1.11
C TRP A 84 -12.77 -7.20 0.27
N LEU A 85 -12.88 -6.17 1.11
CA LEU A 85 -12.52 -6.19 2.51
C LEU A 85 -13.71 -5.69 3.33
N SER A 86 -13.90 -6.30 4.50
CA SER A 86 -14.82 -5.77 5.52
C SER A 86 -14.08 -4.72 6.33
N GLN A 87 -14.74 -3.59 6.64
CA GLN A 87 -14.28 -2.74 7.74
C GLN A 87 -14.61 -3.47 9.04
N GLU A 88 -13.59 -3.91 9.78
CA GLU A 88 -13.73 -4.24 11.20
C GLU A 88 -13.84 -2.97 12.03
#